data_AF-A0A965UWW4-F1
#
_entry.id   AF-A0A965UWW4-F1
#
_cell.length_a   1.000
_cell.length_b   1.000
_cell.length_c   1.000
_cell.angle_alpha   90.00
_cell.angle_beta   90.00
_cell.angle_gamma   90.00
#
_symmetry.space_group_name_H-M   'P 1'
#
loop_
_entity.id
_entity.type
_entity.pdbx_description
1 polymer ?
#
loop_
_entity_poly.entity_id
_entity_poly.type
_entity_poly.pdbx_seq_one_letter_code
_entity_poly.pdbx_strand_id
1 'polypeptide(L)'
;GGINSGYFITTGSKNTILGNYTGNNGGLDIRTASNYVVLSDGDGNPRGYFDNGGRYIIGGDNGFTSSYRIGVVNTGNEGTFIFKNEAGSNQWTGWVWNASVSGNALFINFGTEGTFTGRGSILYDRTAGLTVYNTTSDYRAKDIFGPVENALQTVLQLKPYIGKMKGASIKRPMFVAHETQEVAPYAVTGEKDALDKDGKPQLQQMDHSTLVPLLTAAIQELKAEFDAYKAAHP
;
A
#
# COMPACT_ATOMS: atom_id res chain seq x y z
N GLY A 1 -11.49 37.55 8.51
CA GLY A 1 -11.67 37.19 9.92
C GLY A 1 -13.15 37.12 10.20
N GLY A 2 -13.58 36.11 10.94
CA GLY A 2 -14.93 36.04 11.46
C GLY A 2 -15.09 36.87 12.73
N ILE A 3 -16.33 37.01 13.22
CA ILE A 3 -16.62 37.68 14.49
C ILE A 3 -15.87 36.95 15.61
N ASN A 4 -15.11 37.68 16.44
CA ASN A 4 -14.27 37.16 17.54
C ASN A 4 -13.04 36.31 17.13
N SER A 5 -12.63 36.35 15.86
CA SER A 5 -11.39 35.69 15.41
C SER A 5 -10.18 36.11 16.25
N GLY A 6 -9.57 35.16 16.96
CA GLY A 6 -8.40 35.38 17.82
C GLY A 6 -8.67 36.18 19.10
N TYR A 7 -9.94 36.36 19.50
CA TYR A 7 -10.32 37.23 20.61
C TYR A 7 -9.59 36.94 21.95
N PHE A 8 -9.31 35.67 22.25
CA PHE A 8 -8.64 35.27 23.49
C PHE A 8 -7.11 35.20 23.36
N ILE A 9 -6.52 35.58 22.23
CA ILE A 9 -5.07 35.56 22.05
C ILE A 9 -4.43 36.63 22.92
N THR A 10 -3.45 36.23 23.73
CA THR A 10 -2.76 37.12 24.69
C THR A 10 -1.35 37.44 24.26
N THR A 11 -0.45 36.45 24.25
CA THR A 11 0.97 36.62 23.86
C THR A 11 1.31 35.93 22.54
N GLY A 12 0.41 35.10 22.02
CA GLY A 12 0.52 34.50 20.70
C GLY A 12 0.52 35.58 19.62
N SER A 13 1.40 35.47 18.65
CA SER A 13 1.60 36.49 17.62
C SER A 13 1.72 35.88 16.24
N LYS A 14 1.48 36.67 15.19
CA LYS A 14 1.63 36.22 13.79
C LYS A 14 0.76 35.01 13.43
N ASN A 15 -0.38 34.87 14.10
CA ASN A 15 -1.37 33.86 13.78
C ASN A 15 -2.32 34.38 12.70
N THR A 16 -2.59 33.56 11.69
CA THR A 16 -3.62 33.84 10.68
C THR A 16 -4.83 32.99 10.98
N ILE A 17 -6.01 33.60 11.10
CA ILE A 17 -7.24 32.87 11.44
C ILE A 17 -8.31 33.20 10.39
N LEU A 18 -8.89 32.15 9.81
CA LEU A 18 -10.03 32.22 8.91
C LEU A 18 -11.25 31.55 9.56
N GLY A 19 -12.29 32.34 9.78
CA GLY A 19 -13.50 31.97 10.54
C GLY A 19 -13.53 32.56 11.96
N ASN A 20 -14.38 31.99 12.84
CA ASN A 20 -14.68 32.51 14.18
C ASN A 20 -13.83 31.87 15.32
N TYR A 21 -12.70 31.22 15.01
CA TYR A 21 -11.87 30.62 16.04
C TYR A 21 -11.30 31.66 17.00
N THR A 22 -11.63 31.56 18.29
CA THR A 22 -11.34 32.58 19.31
C THR A 22 -9.96 32.45 19.94
N GLY A 23 -9.26 31.32 19.75
CA GLY A 23 -7.87 31.13 20.21
C GLY A 23 -7.64 29.93 21.13
N ASN A 24 -8.69 29.30 21.67
CA ASN A 24 -8.59 28.18 22.63
C ASN A 24 -9.75 27.17 22.55
N ASN A 25 -10.24 26.89 21.35
CA ASN A 25 -11.42 26.06 21.10
C ASN A 25 -11.06 24.79 20.30
N GLY A 26 -11.87 23.74 20.43
CA GLY A 26 -11.70 22.52 19.64
C GLY A 26 -10.32 21.86 19.79
N GLY A 27 -9.74 21.89 20.99
CA GLY A 27 -8.46 21.24 21.33
C GLY A 27 -7.19 22.00 20.95
N LEU A 28 -7.31 23.03 20.10
CA LEU A 28 -6.20 23.91 19.78
C LEU A 28 -6.19 25.09 20.76
N ASP A 29 -5.02 25.40 21.33
CA ASP A 29 -4.80 26.60 22.14
C ASP A 29 -3.59 27.36 21.58
N ILE A 30 -3.84 28.54 21.02
CA ILE A 30 -2.82 29.43 20.48
C ILE A 30 -2.76 30.77 21.22
N ARG A 31 -3.32 30.86 22.43
CA ARG A 31 -3.36 32.13 23.16
C ARG A 31 -1.96 32.68 23.43
N THR A 32 -0.98 31.79 23.61
CA THR A 32 0.43 32.12 23.79
C THR A 32 1.33 31.62 22.64
N ALA A 33 0.76 30.89 21.67
CA ALA A 33 1.50 30.30 20.56
C ALA A 33 1.54 31.25 19.35
N SER A 34 2.63 31.21 18.59
CA SER A 34 2.84 32.10 17.44
C SER A 34 3.05 31.33 16.14
N ASN A 35 2.80 31.97 14.99
CA ASN A 35 2.99 31.44 13.64
C ASN A 35 2.06 30.27 13.24
N TYR A 36 0.80 30.29 13.69
CA TYR A 36 -0.22 29.33 13.28
C TYR A 36 -1.09 29.88 12.13
N VAL A 37 -1.61 29.00 11.28
CA VAL A 37 -2.70 29.33 10.33
C VAL A 37 -3.88 28.45 10.64
N VAL A 38 -5.02 29.00 11.05
CA VAL A 38 -6.21 28.24 11.49
C VAL A 38 -7.39 28.47 10.56
N LEU A 39 -8.05 27.38 10.14
CA LEU A 39 -9.30 27.37 9.39
C LEU A 39 -10.41 26.82 10.30
N SER A 40 -11.50 27.58 10.47
CA SER A 40 -12.61 27.21 11.35
C SER A 40 -13.98 27.27 10.66
N ASP A 41 -14.94 26.53 11.20
CA ASP A 41 -16.26 26.26 10.61
C ASP A 41 -17.34 27.33 10.82
N GLY A 42 -16.97 28.53 11.26
CA GLY A 42 -17.93 29.61 11.57
C GLY A 42 -18.49 29.59 12.99
N ASP A 43 -18.48 28.44 13.68
CA ASP A 43 -18.79 28.36 15.13
C ASP A 43 -17.51 28.45 15.99
N GLY A 44 -16.36 28.53 15.34
CA GLY A 44 -15.06 28.65 15.98
C GLY A 44 -14.37 27.32 16.28
N ASN A 45 -14.84 26.20 15.69
CA ASN A 45 -14.12 24.93 15.78
C ASN A 45 -13.08 24.82 14.65
N PRO A 46 -11.79 24.58 14.96
CA PRO A 46 -10.78 24.33 13.94
C PRO A 46 -11.09 23.07 13.11
N ARG A 47 -11.09 23.21 11.78
CA ARG A 47 -11.22 22.12 10.79
C ARG A 47 -9.89 21.76 10.16
N GLY A 48 -8.96 22.71 10.11
CA GLY A 48 -7.56 22.43 9.85
C GLY A 48 -6.67 23.60 10.22
N TYR A 49 -5.40 23.33 10.52
CA TYR A 49 -4.43 24.36 10.83
C TYR A 49 -3.00 23.97 10.46
N PHE A 50 -2.18 24.96 10.13
CA PHE A 50 -0.72 24.82 10.14
C PHE A 50 -0.19 25.24 11.52
N ASP A 51 0.68 24.42 12.09
CA ASP A 51 1.40 24.79 13.31
C ASP A 51 2.66 25.62 13.02
N ASN A 52 3.34 26.04 14.09
CA ASN A 52 4.57 26.84 13.98
C ASN A 52 5.75 26.12 13.31
N GLY A 53 5.67 24.80 13.10
CA GLY A 53 6.63 23.97 12.39
C GLY A 53 6.25 23.72 10.94
N GLY A 54 5.15 24.30 10.45
CA GLY A 54 4.67 24.12 9.07
C GLY A 54 3.92 22.82 8.83
N ARG A 55 3.51 22.08 9.88
CA ARG A 55 2.73 20.85 9.74
C ARG A 55 1.25 21.18 9.55
N TYR A 56 0.64 20.68 8.48
CA TYR A 56 -0.80 20.79 8.26
C TYR A 56 -1.55 19.69 9.03
N ILE A 57 -2.49 20.11 9.88
CA ILE A 57 -3.31 19.25 10.73
C ILE A 57 -4.77 19.46 10.31
N ILE A 58 -5.53 18.38 10.16
CA ILE A 58 -6.97 18.41 9.81
C ILE A 58 -7.75 17.75 10.96
N GLY A 59 -8.76 18.46 11.49
CA GLY A 59 -9.58 18.08 12.63
C GLY A 59 -9.02 18.52 14.00
N GLY A 60 -9.74 19.40 14.71
CA GLY A 60 -9.50 19.70 16.13
C GLY A 60 -10.04 18.61 17.07
N ASP A 61 -9.55 18.54 18.32
CA ASP A 61 -9.75 17.42 19.28
C ASP A 61 -11.19 17.20 19.80
N ASN A 62 -12.22 17.74 19.17
CA ASN A 62 -13.59 17.34 19.46
C ASN A 62 -14.03 16.19 18.56
N GLY A 63 -13.65 14.98 18.97
CA GLY A 63 -14.41 13.77 18.69
C GLY A 63 -14.40 13.34 17.22
N PHE A 64 -13.35 12.63 16.84
CA PHE A 64 -13.40 11.64 15.78
C PHE A 64 -14.43 10.57 16.15
N THR A 65 -15.68 10.71 15.72
CA THR A 65 -16.55 9.53 15.64
C THR A 65 -16.07 8.73 14.43
N SER A 66 -15.10 7.84 14.68
CA SER A 66 -14.48 6.85 13.78
C SER A 66 -13.54 7.35 12.67
N SER A 67 -12.32 7.73 13.08
CA SER A 67 -11.05 7.18 12.55
C SER A 67 -10.58 7.45 11.10
N TYR A 68 -10.57 8.70 10.62
CA TYR A 68 -9.58 9.12 9.61
C TYR A 68 -9.12 10.57 9.86
N ARG A 69 -7.79 10.80 9.94
CA ARG A 69 -7.19 12.14 10.13
C ARG A 69 -6.87 12.86 8.82
N ILE A 70 -6.85 12.11 7.70
CA ILE A 70 -6.72 12.63 6.33
C ILE A 70 -7.63 11.77 5.45
N GLY A 71 -8.58 12.38 4.73
CA GLY A 71 -9.43 11.72 3.75
C GLY A 71 -9.23 12.34 2.37
N VAL A 72 -8.86 11.53 1.37
CA VAL A 72 -8.72 11.96 -0.02
C VAL A 72 -9.64 11.09 -0.89
N VAL A 73 -10.59 11.72 -1.59
CA VAL A 73 -11.59 11.06 -2.44
C VAL A 73 -11.43 11.60 -3.86
N ASN A 74 -11.15 10.72 -4.83
CA ASN A 74 -11.00 11.07 -6.25
C ASN A 74 -12.13 10.40 -7.06
N THR A 75 -12.79 11.17 -7.93
CA THR A 75 -13.85 10.70 -8.83
C THR A 75 -13.44 10.75 -10.31
N GLY A 76 -12.14 10.73 -10.61
CA GLY A 76 -11.54 10.75 -11.96
C GLY A 76 -10.30 9.83 -12.11
N ASN A 77 -9.66 9.86 -13.28
CA ASN A 77 -8.57 8.93 -13.69
C ASN A 77 -7.14 9.33 -13.22
N GLU A 78 -6.98 9.90 -12.02
CA GLU A 78 -5.68 10.36 -11.52
C GLU A 78 -5.30 9.72 -10.17
N GLY A 79 -4.01 9.75 -9.83
CA GLY A 79 -3.50 9.20 -8.58
C GLY A 79 -4.01 9.98 -7.36
N THR A 80 -4.72 9.30 -6.45
CA THR A 80 -5.35 9.91 -5.27
C THR A 80 -4.34 10.31 -4.18
N PHE A 81 -3.16 9.66 -4.10
CA PHE A 81 -2.16 9.95 -3.07
C PHE A 81 -0.76 9.55 -3.57
N ILE A 82 0.13 10.54 -3.73
CA ILE A 82 1.46 10.36 -4.32
C ILE A 82 2.51 10.80 -3.32
N PHE A 83 3.46 9.91 -3.05
CA PHE A 83 4.67 10.23 -2.30
C PHE A 83 5.86 10.27 -3.25
N LYS A 84 6.66 11.36 -3.21
CA LYS A 84 7.88 11.50 -3.99
C LYS A 84 8.98 12.10 -3.12
N ASN A 85 10.17 11.54 -3.20
CA ASN A 85 11.38 12.09 -2.60
C ASN A 85 12.42 12.34 -3.72
N GLU A 86 13.13 13.48 -3.68
CA GLU A 86 14.10 13.91 -4.70
C GLU A 86 15.54 14.07 -4.16
N ALA A 87 15.83 13.56 -2.96
CA ALA A 87 17.16 13.65 -2.34
C ALA A 87 17.83 12.27 -2.14
N GLY A 88 19.10 12.29 -1.69
CA GLY A 88 20.05 11.16 -1.70
C GLY A 88 19.68 9.93 -0.84
N SER A 89 20.64 9.01 -0.66
CA SER A 89 20.41 7.70 -0.02
C SER A 89 19.75 7.78 1.37
N ASN A 90 18.98 6.74 1.72
CA ASN A 90 18.29 6.55 3.01
C ASN A 90 17.16 7.54 3.33
N GLN A 91 16.37 7.94 2.33
CA GLN A 91 15.18 8.77 2.57
C GLN A 91 13.87 8.00 2.34
N TRP A 92 12.94 8.14 3.29
CA TRP A 92 11.62 7.52 3.22
C TRP A 92 10.75 8.29 2.23
N THR A 93 10.24 7.59 1.21
CA THR A 93 9.19 8.15 0.35
C THR A 93 7.83 8.00 1.02
N GLY A 94 7.55 6.87 1.69
CA GLY A 94 6.40 6.72 2.58
C GLY A 94 6.80 6.01 3.87
N TRP A 95 6.33 6.51 5.03
CA TRP A 95 6.58 5.91 6.34
C TRP A 95 5.24 5.50 6.96
N VAL A 96 5.02 4.19 7.08
CA VAL A 96 3.87 3.62 7.78
C VAL A 96 4.36 3.04 9.10
N TRP A 97 3.87 3.58 10.22
CA TRP A 97 4.28 3.15 11.55
C TRP A 97 3.06 3.01 12.45
N ASN A 98 2.98 1.85 13.10
CA ASN A 98 2.01 1.58 14.15
C ASN A 98 2.77 1.43 15.48
N ALA A 99 2.50 2.33 16.43
CA ALA A 99 3.18 2.37 17.72
C ALA A 99 2.67 1.35 18.75
N SER A 100 1.71 0.49 18.37
CA SER A 100 1.21 -0.55 19.27
C SER A 100 2.33 -1.49 19.70
N VAL A 101 2.41 -1.72 21.00
CA VAL A 101 3.39 -2.63 21.62
C VAL A 101 2.79 -4.00 21.96
N SER A 102 1.50 -4.20 21.69
CA SER A 102 0.79 -5.46 21.89
C SER A 102 -0.12 -5.76 20.71
N GLY A 103 -0.40 -7.06 20.50
CA GLY A 103 -1.15 -7.54 19.34
C GLY A 103 -0.43 -7.33 18.01
N ASN A 104 -1.01 -7.85 16.94
CA ASN A 104 -0.51 -7.62 15.60
C ASN A 104 -0.80 -6.17 15.17
N ALA A 105 0.12 -5.58 14.43
CA ALA A 105 0.04 -4.18 14.05
C ALA A 105 -0.25 -4.07 12.55
N LEU A 106 -1.46 -3.63 12.19
CA LEU A 106 -1.84 -3.40 10.80
C LEU A 106 -1.09 -2.18 10.25
N PHE A 107 -0.45 -2.34 9.09
CA PHE A 107 0.23 -1.26 8.37
C PHE A 107 -0.64 -0.73 7.24
N ILE A 108 -1.08 -1.62 6.34
CA ILE A 108 -1.90 -1.26 5.18
C ILE A 108 -3.02 -2.28 5.06
N ASN A 109 -4.23 -1.83 4.75
CA ASN A 109 -5.36 -2.68 4.42
C ASN A 109 -5.84 -2.38 3.00
N PHE A 110 -6.08 -3.42 2.22
CA PHE A 110 -6.57 -3.30 0.85
C PHE A 110 -8.03 -3.73 0.83
N GLY A 111 -8.89 -2.93 0.22
CA GLY A 111 -10.29 -3.25 0.05
C GLY A 111 -10.87 -2.67 -1.22
N THR A 112 -12.06 -3.12 -1.58
CA THR A 112 -12.80 -2.75 -2.79
C THR A 112 -14.31 -2.76 -2.50
N GLU A 113 -15.11 -2.59 -3.55
CA GLU A 113 -16.57 -2.43 -3.56
C GLU A 113 -17.10 -1.09 -3.02
N GLY A 114 -18.38 -0.81 -3.27
CA GLY A 114 -19.05 0.39 -2.74
C GLY A 114 -19.18 0.39 -1.22
N THR A 115 -19.21 -0.79 -0.60
CA THR A 115 -19.02 -0.99 0.84
C THR A 115 -17.71 -1.73 1.06
N PHE A 116 -16.85 -1.21 1.94
CA PHE A 116 -15.50 -1.73 2.14
C PHE A 116 -15.48 -3.25 2.35
N THR A 117 -14.87 -3.95 1.39
CA THR A 117 -14.63 -5.39 1.46
C THR A 117 -13.13 -5.65 1.43
N GLY A 118 -12.57 -6.16 2.52
CA GLY A 118 -11.13 -6.45 2.63
C GLY A 118 -10.67 -7.54 1.66
N ARG A 119 -9.61 -7.25 0.89
CA ARG A 119 -8.96 -8.15 -0.08
C ARG A 119 -7.54 -8.56 0.29
N GLY A 120 -6.98 -7.91 1.31
CA GLY A 120 -5.64 -8.21 1.81
C GLY A 120 -5.14 -7.18 2.80
N SER A 121 -3.94 -7.43 3.33
CA SER A 121 -3.29 -6.51 4.27
C SER A 121 -1.78 -6.71 4.32
N ILE A 122 -1.06 -5.66 4.71
CA ILE A 122 0.31 -5.78 5.22
C ILE A 122 0.26 -5.47 6.71
N LEU A 123 0.79 -6.36 7.55
CA LEU A 123 0.83 -6.18 9.00
C LEU A 123 2.13 -6.72 9.59
N TYR A 124 2.44 -6.30 10.80
CA TYR A 124 3.45 -6.94 11.64
C TYR A 124 2.78 -8.02 12.50
N ASP A 125 3.16 -9.27 12.25
CA ASP A 125 2.85 -10.38 13.13
C ASP A 125 3.85 -10.37 14.28
N ARG A 126 3.35 -10.01 15.46
CA ARG A 126 4.18 -9.85 16.65
C ARG A 126 4.55 -11.19 17.30
N THR A 127 3.77 -12.24 17.02
CA THR A 127 4.06 -13.59 17.47
C THR A 127 5.18 -14.21 16.65
N ALA A 128 5.12 -14.06 15.32
CA ALA A 128 6.18 -14.55 14.42
C ALA A 128 7.37 -13.57 14.29
N GLY A 129 7.19 -12.31 14.71
CA GLY A 129 8.23 -11.28 14.68
C GLY A 129 8.55 -10.74 13.29
N LEU A 130 7.61 -10.82 12.33
CA LEU A 130 7.84 -10.51 10.91
C LEU A 130 6.69 -9.74 10.26
N THR A 131 6.98 -9.14 9.11
CA THR A 131 5.95 -8.53 8.26
C THR A 131 5.25 -9.59 7.42
N VAL A 132 3.93 -9.64 7.47
CA VAL A 132 3.08 -10.55 6.71
C VAL A 132 2.41 -9.81 5.55
N TYR A 133 2.40 -10.45 4.38
CA TYR A 133 1.63 -10.03 3.20
C TYR A 133 0.44 -10.96 3.03
N ASN A 134 -0.74 -10.53 3.46
CA ASN A 134 -1.96 -11.32 3.42
C ASN A 134 -2.73 -11.05 2.12
N THR A 135 -3.00 -12.11 1.37
CA THR A 135 -3.90 -12.12 0.21
C THR A 135 -5.10 -13.02 0.52
N THR A 136 -6.32 -12.58 0.19
CA THR A 136 -7.54 -13.38 0.41
C THR A 136 -7.47 -14.71 -0.35
N SER A 137 -7.65 -15.84 0.36
CA SER A 137 -7.51 -17.19 -0.20
C SER A 137 -8.54 -18.20 0.37
N ASP A 138 -9.62 -17.73 0.97
CA ASP A 138 -10.71 -18.54 1.54
C ASP A 138 -11.54 -19.25 0.44
N TYR A 139 -12.02 -20.48 0.69
CA TYR A 139 -12.78 -21.26 -0.29
C TYR A 139 -14.10 -20.59 -0.69
N ARG A 140 -14.71 -19.80 0.20
CA ARG A 140 -15.97 -19.08 -0.08
C ARG A 140 -15.81 -17.96 -1.10
N ALA A 141 -14.57 -17.55 -1.37
CA ALA A 141 -14.22 -16.56 -2.37
C ALA A 141 -13.69 -17.20 -3.67
N LYS A 142 -13.85 -18.52 -3.85
CA LYS A 142 -13.27 -19.28 -4.96
C LYS A 142 -14.28 -20.25 -5.57
N ASP A 143 -14.29 -20.28 -6.89
CA ASP A 143 -14.82 -21.42 -7.64
C ASP A 143 -13.67 -22.41 -7.90
N ILE A 144 -13.80 -23.63 -7.39
CA ILE A 144 -12.75 -24.67 -7.45
C ILE A 144 -13.14 -25.72 -8.48
N PHE A 145 -12.31 -25.88 -9.53
CA PHE A 145 -12.60 -26.74 -10.67
C PHE A 145 -11.83 -28.08 -10.70
N GLY A 146 -11.05 -28.39 -9.66
CA GLY A 146 -10.25 -29.62 -9.58
C GLY A 146 -8.77 -29.36 -9.24
N PRO A 147 -7.93 -30.41 -9.26
CA PRO A 147 -6.48 -30.26 -9.12
C PRO A 147 -5.87 -29.55 -10.34
N VAL A 148 -4.66 -29.01 -10.19
CA VAL A 148 -3.87 -28.51 -11.32
C VAL A 148 -3.34 -29.72 -12.09
N GLU A 149 -3.59 -29.77 -13.40
CA GLU A 149 -3.15 -30.85 -14.29
C GLU A 149 -1.99 -30.39 -15.19
N ASN A 150 -1.12 -31.32 -15.60
CA ASN A 150 0.06 -31.06 -16.44
C ASN A 150 0.99 -29.98 -15.87
N ALA A 151 1.06 -29.89 -14.54
CA ALA A 151 1.81 -28.85 -13.85
C ALA A 151 3.31 -28.97 -14.11
N LEU A 152 3.87 -30.19 -14.08
CA LEU A 152 5.28 -30.45 -14.34
C LEU A 152 5.66 -30.05 -15.77
N GLN A 153 4.87 -30.48 -16.76
CA GLN A 153 5.09 -30.11 -18.15
C GLN A 153 5.02 -28.59 -18.35
N THR A 154 4.12 -27.92 -17.65
CA THR A 154 3.99 -26.45 -17.69
C THR A 154 5.22 -25.78 -17.06
N VAL A 155 5.65 -26.22 -15.87
CA VAL A 155 6.82 -25.66 -15.18
C VAL A 155 8.10 -25.85 -15.98
N LEU A 156 8.26 -26.98 -16.68
CA LEU A 156 9.42 -27.26 -17.53
C LEU A 156 9.55 -26.30 -18.73
N GLN A 157 8.48 -25.60 -19.11
CA GLN A 157 8.52 -24.57 -20.16
C GLN A 157 8.97 -23.20 -19.63
N LEU A 158 8.94 -22.99 -18.30
CA LEU A 158 9.42 -21.75 -17.70
C LEU A 158 10.94 -21.65 -17.83
N LYS A 159 11.44 -20.45 -18.13
CA LYS A 159 12.85 -20.19 -18.38
C LYS A 159 13.45 -19.27 -17.30
N PRO A 160 13.94 -19.81 -16.18
CA PRO A 160 14.65 -19.01 -15.19
C PRO A 160 16.08 -18.70 -15.67
N TYR A 161 16.53 -17.48 -15.44
CA TYR A 161 17.86 -17.00 -15.80
C TYR A 161 18.58 -16.39 -14.61
N ILE A 162 19.91 -16.54 -14.56
CA ILE A 162 20.73 -15.67 -13.70
C ILE A 162 20.91 -14.33 -14.42
N GLY A 163 20.35 -13.27 -13.85
CA GLY A 163 20.37 -11.94 -14.44
C GLY A 163 20.50 -10.84 -13.40
N LYS A 164 20.47 -9.59 -13.85
CA LYS A 164 20.35 -8.40 -13.00
C LYS A 164 19.54 -7.34 -13.72
N MET A 165 18.85 -6.49 -12.97
CA MET A 165 18.20 -5.32 -13.57
C MET A 165 19.26 -4.37 -14.14
N LYS A 166 18.92 -3.63 -15.20
CA LYS A 166 19.80 -2.59 -15.74
C LYS A 166 20.12 -1.58 -14.63
N GLY A 167 21.41 -1.24 -14.47
CA GLY A 167 21.90 -0.38 -13.38
C GLY A 167 22.15 -1.07 -12.04
N ALA A 168 21.79 -2.34 -11.86
CA ALA A 168 22.04 -3.06 -10.61
C ALA A 168 23.45 -3.70 -10.56
N SER A 169 23.91 -3.99 -9.33
CA SER A 169 25.22 -4.61 -9.08
C SER A 169 25.15 -6.11 -8.79
N ILE A 170 24.02 -6.62 -8.30
CA ILE A 170 23.88 -8.01 -7.83
C ILE A 170 23.13 -8.85 -8.86
N LYS A 171 23.68 -10.04 -9.17
CA LYS A 171 23.01 -11.07 -9.98
C LYS A 171 22.06 -11.90 -9.12
N ARG A 172 20.91 -12.29 -9.67
CA ARG A 172 19.92 -13.17 -9.03
C ARG A 172 19.16 -14.01 -10.07
N PRO A 173 18.51 -15.10 -9.66
CA PRO A 173 17.51 -15.77 -10.50
C PRO A 173 16.36 -14.81 -10.84
N MET A 174 15.94 -14.80 -12.10
CA MET A 174 14.83 -13.99 -12.60
C MET A 174 14.16 -14.68 -13.79
N PHE A 175 12.91 -14.30 -14.06
CA PHE A 175 12.21 -14.61 -15.30
C PHE A 175 12.12 -13.38 -16.20
N VAL A 176 11.86 -13.61 -17.49
CA VAL A 176 11.46 -12.58 -18.44
C VAL A 176 9.94 -12.63 -18.58
N ALA A 177 9.28 -11.48 -18.42
CA ALA A 177 7.82 -11.41 -18.29
C ALA A 177 7.08 -12.00 -19.50
N HIS A 178 7.37 -11.56 -20.73
CA HIS A 178 6.67 -12.09 -21.91
C HIS A 178 6.88 -13.60 -22.13
N GLU A 179 8.07 -14.14 -21.85
CA GLU A 179 8.32 -15.58 -21.95
C GLU A 179 7.53 -16.36 -20.90
N THR A 180 7.37 -15.79 -19.71
CA THR A 180 6.53 -16.39 -18.66
C THR A 180 5.06 -16.27 -19.01
N GLN A 181 4.65 -15.18 -19.66
CA GLN A 181 3.27 -14.95 -20.07
C GLN A 181 2.76 -16.00 -21.06
N GLU A 182 3.63 -16.52 -21.93
CA GLU A 182 3.31 -17.63 -22.85
C GLU A 182 2.96 -18.93 -22.11
N VAL A 183 3.43 -19.10 -20.87
CA VAL A 183 3.30 -20.35 -20.08
C VAL A 183 2.31 -20.20 -18.92
N ALA A 184 2.39 -19.10 -18.18
CA ALA A 184 1.60 -18.79 -17.00
C ALA A 184 1.10 -17.32 -17.08
N PRO A 185 0.13 -17.02 -17.96
CA PRO A 185 -0.32 -15.65 -18.24
C PRO A 185 -0.86 -14.94 -16.99
N TYR A 186 -1.47 -15.69 -16.07
CA TYR A 186 -2.01 -15.16 -14.80
C TYR A 186 -0.93 -14.63 -13.84
N ALA A 187 0.35 -14.93 -14.07
CA ALA A 187 1.45 -14.40 -13.26
C ALA A 187 1.95 -13.03 -13.75
N VAL A 188 1.60 -12.64 -14.98
CA VAL A 188 2.11 -11.45 -15.68
C VAL A 188 1.00 -10.41 -15.85
N THR A 189 1.35 -9.14 -15.76
CA THR A 189 0.43 -8.02 -16.02
C THR A 189 1.06 -7.06 -17.03
N GLY A 190 0.26 -6.61 -17.99
CA GLY A 190 0.67 -5.73 -19.08
C GLY A 190 1.11 -6.49 -20.33
N GLU A 191 1.20 -5.75 -21.44
CA GLU A 191 1.50 -6.29 -22.76
C GLU A 191 2.97 -6.12 -23.14
N LYS A 192 3.50 -7.04 -23.95
CA LYS A 192 4.87 -6.97 -24.46
C LYS A 192 5.02 -5.72 -25.33
N ASP A 193 6.10 -4.96 -25.10
CA ASP A 193 6.45 -3.73 -25.83
C ASP A 193 5.35 -2.65 -25.82
N ALA A 194 4.47 -2.67 -24.82
CA ALA A 194 3.45 -1.64 -24.65
C ALA A 194 4.07 -0.25 -24.49
N LEU A 195 3.40 0.77 -25.04
CA LEU A 195 3.76 2.17 -24.88
C LEU A 195 2.61 2.92 -24.21
N ASP A 196 2.94 3.90 -23.37
CA ASP A 196 1.96 4.82 -22.82
C ASP A 196 1.55 5.90 -23.84
N LYS A 197 0.61 6.78 -23.43
CA LYS A 197 0.10 7.89 -24.26
C LYS A 197 1.18 8.87 -24.74
N ASP A 198 2.34 8.90 -24.10
CA ASP A 198 3.46 9.78 -24.40
C ASP A 198 4.57 9.03 -25.17
N GLY A 199 4.30 7.80 -25.62
CA GLY A 199 5.22 6.95 -26.39
C GLY A 199 6.34 6.32 -25.55
N LYS A 200 6.23 6.34 -24.21
CA LYS A 200 7.25 5.75 -23.33
C LYS A 200 6.94 4.28 -23.06
N PRO A 201 7.97 3.42 -22.89
CA PRO A 201 7.76 2.01 -22.57
C PRO A 201 6.94 1.81 -21.30
N GLN A 202 5.82 1.11 -21.43
CA GLN A 202 5.03 0.58 -20.33
C GLN A 202 5.51 -0.85 -20.06
N LEU A 203 6.37 -1.01 -19.05
CA LEU A 203 7.02 -2.29 -18.76
C LEU A 203 6.02 -3.29 -18.17
N GLN A 204 6.09 -4.54 -18.63
CA GLN A 204 5.36 -5.65 -18.04
C GLN A 204 5.81 -5.90 -16.59
N GLN A 205 4.86 -6.32 -15.75
CA GLN A 205 5.06 -6.66 -14.35
C GLN A 205 4.74 -8.14 -14.11
N MET A 206 5.29 -8.70 -13.03
CA MET A 206 5.07 -10.12 -12.71
C MET A 206 5.00 -10.36 -11.20
N ASP A 207 3.97 -11.07 -10.76
CA ASP A 207 3.84 -11.58 -9.39
C ASP A 207 4.29 -13.04 -9.33
N HIS A 208 5.49 -13.25 -8.78
CA HIS A 208 6.11 -14.56 -8.68
C HIS A 208 5.37 -15.47 -7.68
N SER A 209 4.64 -14.91 -6.72
CA SER A 209 3.95 -15.71 -5.69
C SER A 209 2.82 -16.55 -6.27
N THR A 210 2.23 -16.11 -7.39
CA THR A 210 1.19 -16.84 -8.12
C THR A 210 1.68 -18.17 -8.74
N LEU A 211 3.00 -18.34 -8.91
CA LEU A 211 3.57 -19.59 -9.41
C LEU A 211 3.70 -20.67 -8.33
N VAL A 212 3.58 -20.33 -7.04
CA VAL A 212 3.78 -21.29 -5.93
C VAL A 212 2.82 -22.49 -5.99
N PRO A 213 1.50 -22.34 -6.26
CA PRO A 213 0.62 -23.48 -6.42
C PRO A 213 0.99 -24.36 -7.62
N LEU A 214 1.39 -23.76 -8.75
CA LEU A 214 1.83 -24.48 -9.94
C LEU A 214 3.10 -25.31 -9.65
N LEU A 215 4.09 -24.71 -9.00
CA LEU A 215 5.33 -25.39 -8.60
C LEU A 215 5.04 -26.54 -7.62
N THR A 216 4.08 -26.36 -6.71
CA THR A 216 3.69 -27.41 -5.76
C THR A 216 3.07 -28.60 -6.49
N ALA A 217 2.14 -28.36 -7.42
CA ALA A 217 1.55 -29.42 -8.23
C ALA A 217 2.59 -30.13 -9.11
N ALA A 218 3.54 -29.40 -9.70
CA ALA A 218 4.63 -29.98 -10.48
C ALA A 218 5.51 -30.93 -9.66
N ILE A 219 5.82 -30.57 -8.41
CA ILE A 219 6.58 -31.45 -7.50
C ILE A 219 5.79 -32.71 -7.17
N GLN A 220 4.46 -32.61 -7.00
CA GLN A 220 3.59 -33.75 -6.75
C GLN A 220 3.55 -34.71 -7.94
N GLU A 221 3.41 -34.18 -9.16
CA GLU A 221 3.46 -34.97 -10.40
C GLU A 221 4.83 -35.66 -10.56
N LEU A 222 5.93 -34.91 -10.41
CA LEU A 222 7.29 -35.46 -10.49
C LEU A 222 7.52 -36.59 -9.48
N LYS A 223 7.00 -36.44 -8.25
CA LYS A 223 7.11 -37.46 -7.22
C LYS A 223 6.33 -38.72 -7.62
N ALA A 224 5.14 -38.58 -8.19
CA ALA A 224 4.34 -39.70 -8.66
C ALA A 224 5.05 -40.46 -9.80
N GLU A 225 5.63 -39.75 -10.78
CA GLU A 225 6.42 -40.35 -11.86
C GLU A 225 7.65 -41.10 -11.32
N PHE A 226 8.37 -40.51 -10.37
CA PHE A 226 9.54 -41.13 -9.75
C PHE A 226 9.19 -42.43 -8.99
N ASP A 227 8.06 -42.44 -8.26
CA ASP A 227 7.62 -43.63 -7.56
C ASP A 227 7.17 -44.75 -8.51
N ALA A 228 6.49 -44.39 -9.60
CA ALA A 228 6.15 -45.33 -10.66
C ALA A 228 7.40 -45.91 -11.32
N TYR A 229 8.41 -45.07 -11.60
CA TYR A 229 9.69 -45.51 -12.14
C TYR A 229 10.40 -46.50 -11.22
N LYS A 230 10.49 -46.19 -9.92
CA LYS A 230 11.08 -47.08 -8.91
C LYS A 230 10.37 -48.41 -8.80
N ALA A 231 9.03 -48.41 -8.85
CA ALA A 231 8.25 -49.65 -8.78
C ALA A 231 8.53 -50.57 -9.99
N ALA A 232 8.81 -49.98 -11.16
CA ALA A 232 9.15 -50.69 -12.38
C ALA A 232 10.63 -51.11 -12.49
N HIS A 233 11.53 -50.57 -11.65
CA HIS A 233 12.98 -50.82 -11.68
C HIS A 233 13.54 -51.06 -10.26
N PRO A 234 13.24 -52.22 -9.63
CA PRO A 234 13.64 -52.54 -8.26
C PRO A 234 15.15 -52.76 -8.08
#